data_AF-A0A1I5UPL4-F1
#
_entry.id   AF-A0A1I5UPL4-F1
#
_cell.length_a   1.000
_cell.length_b   1.000
_cell.length_c   1.000
_cell.angle_alpha   90.00
_cell.angle_beta   90.00
_cell.angle_gamma   90.00
#
_symmetry.space_group_name_H-M   'P 1'
#
loop_
_entity.id
_entity.type
_entity.pdbx_description
1 polymer ?
#
loop_
_entity_poly.entity_id
_entity_poly.type
_entity_poly.pdbx_seq_one_letter_code
_entity_poly.pdbx_strand_id
1 'polypeptide(L)'
;MPIPALTFGKLLVLECQLCLFYFMPTFVVSLRLPDDYDEEFIALIPSHRDFINRMINEKIVEVYAISSDRSRGWVTINGDDAAAVQAVVEQFPLYNYLQAVEIDELFIFDSTASRFPHISLN
;
A
#
# COMPACT_ATOMS: atom_id res chain seq x y z
N MET A 1 -11.88 31.75 40.03
CA MET A 1 -11.14 30.52 40.36
C MET A 1 -11.17 29.64 39.11
N PRO A 2 -10.05 29.44 38.41
CA PRO A 2 -10.05 28.93 37.04
C PRO A 2 -10.04 27.40 36.97
N ILE A 3 -10.74 26.90 35.95
CA ILE A 3 -10.86 25.50 35.55
C ILE A 3 -9.53 25.04 34.93
N PRO A 4 -8.95 23.89 35.30
CA PRO A 4 -7.74 23.42 34.63
C PRO A 4 -8.09 22.85 33.26
N ALA A 5 -7.37 23.32 32.25
CA ALA A 5 -7.41 22.86 30.87
C ALA A 5 -7.11 21.35 30.81
N LEU A 6 -8.11 20.57 30.42
CA LEU A 6 -7.93 19.20 29.97
C LEU A 6 -7.17 19.23 28.64
N THR A 7 -5.91 18.82 28.71
CA THR A 7 -4.96 18.77 27.61
C THR A 7 -5.49 17.86 26.50
N PHE A 8 -5.78 18.47 25.35
CA PHE A 8 -6.26 17.87 24.09
C PHE A 8 -5.36 16.73 23.54
N GLY A 9 -4.17 16.50 24.11
CA GLY A 9 -3.20 15.50 23.65
C GLY A 9 -3.45 14.06 24.14
N LYS A 10 -4.36 13.83 25.08
CA LYS A 10 -4.61 12.47 25.62
C LYS A 10 -5.70 11.66 24.89
N LEU A 11 -6.51 12.32 24.05
CA LEU A 11 -7.54 11.63 23.28
C LEU A 11 -6.98 11.01 21.98
N LEU A 12 -5.93 11.62 21.40
CA LEU A 12 -5.28 11.10 20.18
C LEU A 12 -4.51 9.78 20.42
N VAL A 13 -4.03 9.54 21.64
CA VAL A 13 -3.29 8.31 21.98
C VAL A 13 -4.25 7.14 22.26
N LEU A 14 -5.47 7.42 22.73
CA LEU A 14 -6.44 6.37 23.04
C LEU A 14 -7.12 5.80 21.80
N GLU A 15 -7.34 6.60 20.74
CA GLU A 15 -7.81 6.06 19.44
C GLU A 15 -6.74 5.24 18.71
N CYS A 16 -5.46 5.51 18.97
CA CYS A 16 -4.34 4.72 18.42
C CYS A 16 -4.29 3.30 19.00
N GLN A 17 -4.79 3.11 20.23
CA GLN A 17 -4.68 1.83 20.95
C GLN A 17 -5.78 0.81 20.56
N LEU A 18 -6.90 1.28 19.99
CA LEU A 18 -7.90 0.42 19.36
C LEU A 18 -7.54 0.03 17.92
N CYS A 19 -6.74 0.85 17.23
CA CYS A 19 -6.24 0.55 15.89
C CYS A 19 -5.23 -0.62 15.89
N LEU A 20 -4.40 -0.71 16.94
CA LEU A 20 -3.37 -1.75 17.10
C LEU A 20 -3.92 -3.18 17.28
N PHE A 21 -5.22 -3.38 17.52
CA PHE A 21 -5.80 -4.72 17.72
C PHE A 21 -6.44 -5.33 16.47
N TYR A 22 -6.54 -4.59 15.36
CA TYR A 22 -7.07 -5.08 14.08
C TYR A 22 -6.27 -4.55 12.87
N PHE A 23 -4.98 -4.29 13.05
CA PHE A 23 -4.10 -3.85 11.97
C PHE A 23 -3.36 -5.08 11.44
N MET A 24 -3.78 -5.58 10.27
CA MET A 24 -2.90 -6.44 9.49
C MET A 24 -1.63 -5.63 9.18
N PRO A 25 -0.43 -6.20 9.35
CA PRO A 25 0.78 -5.48 9.05
C PRO A 25 0.80 -5.05 7.58
N THR A 26 1.27 -3.84 7.37
CA THR A 26 1.34 -3.24 6.03
C THR A 26 2.79 -3.24 5.59
N PHE A 27 3.02 -3.64 4.35
CA PHE A 27 4.34 -3.68 3.74
C PHE A 27 4.36 -2.77 2.52
N VAL A 28 5.46 -2.07 2.31
CA VAL A 28 5.74 -1.41 1.03
C VAL A 28 6.66 -2.30 0.22
N VAL A 29 6.29 -2.49 -1.03
CA VAL A 29 7.05 -3.24 -2.02
C VAL A 29 7.56 -2.26 -3.05
N SER A 30 8.87 -2.07 -3.11
CA SER A 30 9.52 -1.30 -4.16
C SER A 30 9.93 -2.24 -5.30
N LEU A 31 9.40 -1.96 -6.48
CA LEU A 31 9.61 -2.75 -7.69
C LEU A 31 10.55 -1.98 -8.62
N ARG A 32 11.57 -2.64 -9.16
CA ARG A 32 12.42 -2.08 -10.23
C ARG A 32 12.06 -2.74 -11.55
N LEU A 33 11.57 -1.93 -12.48
CA LEU A 33 11.23 -2.36 -13.82
C LEU A 33 12.47 -2.32 -14.74
N PRO A 34 12.45 -3.07 -15.86
CA PRO A 34 13.55 -3.05 -16.80
C PRO A 34 13.60 -1.75 -17.60
N ASP A 35 14.79 -1.38 -18.05
CA ASP A 35 15.00 -0.18 -18.90
C ASP A 35 14.52 -0.42 -20.34
N ASP A 36 14.52 -1.69 -20.79
CA ASP A 36 14.07 -2.14 -22.10
C ASP A 36 12.71 -2.84 -22.00
N TYR A 37 11.78 -2.46 -22.87
CA TYR A 37 10.42 -3.02 -22.92
C TYR A 37 10.19 -3.76 -24.23
N ASP A 38 9.99 -5.07 -24.14
CA ASP A 38 9.63 -5.91 -25.29
C ASP A 38 8.11 -5.87 -25.57
N GLU A 39 7.69 -6.30 -26.76
CA GLU A 39 6.26 -6.39 -27.11
C GLU A 39 5.47 -7.28 -26.14
N GLU A 40 6.08 -8.34 -25.61
CA GLU A 40 5.47 -9.21 -24.60
C GLU A 40 5.20 -8.47 -23.29
N PHE A 41 6.13 -7.61 -22.86
CA PHE A 41 5.94 -6.79 -21.67
C PHE A 41 4.76 -5.83 -21.85
N ILE A 42 4.69 -5.17 -23.00
CA ILE A 42 3.60 -4.23 -23.32
C ILE A 42 2.25 -4.95 -23.35
N ALA A 43 2.21 -6.17 -23.89
CA ALA A 43 1.01 -7.01 -23.92
C ALA A 43 0.52 -7.43 -22.51
N LEU A 44 1.42 -7.50 -21.52
CA LEU A 44 1.08 -7.86 -20.14
C LEU A 44 0.56 -6.68 -19.30
N ILE A 45 0.81 -5.42 -19.71
CA ILE A 45 0.38 -4.23 -18.95
C ILE A 45 -1.13 -4.22 -18.66
N PRO A 46 -2.04 -4.49 -19.62
CA PRO A 46 -3.48 -4.51 -19.35
C PRO A 46 -3.86 -5.60 -18.32
N SER A 47 -3.31 -6.81 -18.48
CA SER A 47 -3.53 -7.93 -17.57
C SER A 47 -3.02 -7.62 -16.15
N HIS A 48 -1.83 -7.00 -16.06
CA HIS A 48 -1.27 -6.57 -14.79
C HIS A 48 -2.18 -5.55 -14.10
N ARG A 49 -2.69 -4.55 -14.83
CA ARG A 49 -3.61 -3.55 -14.28
C ARG A 49 -4.88 -4.18 -13.74
N ASP A 50 -5.47 -5.14 -14.47
CA ASP A 50 -6.68 -5.85 -14.02
C ASP A 50 -6.41 -6.68 -12.76
N PHE A 51 -5.25 -7.33 -12.69
CA PHE A 51 -4.80 -8.07 -11.51
C PHE A 51 -4.63 -7.15 -10.28
N ILE A 52 -3.94 -6.01 -10.43
CA ILE A 52 -3.78 -5.02 -9.37
C ILE A 52 -5.14 -4.48 -8.91
N ASN A 53 -6.02 -4.08 -9.84
CA ASN A 53 -7.34 -3.57 -9.50
C ASN A 53 -8.15 -4.58 -8.70
N ARG A 54 -8.07 -5.87 -9.05
CA ARG A 54 -8.71 -6.94 -8.29
C ARG A 54 -8.17 -7.02 -6.87
N MET A 55 -6.86 -7.00 -6.68
CA MET A 55 -6.26 -7.03 -5.33
C MET A 55 -6.59 -5.79 -4.49
N ILE A 56 -6.73 -4.63 -5.14
CA ILE A 56 -7.21 -3.40 -4.48
C ILE A 56 -8.64 -3.59 -4.00
N ASN A 57 -9.52 -4.15 -4.84
CA ASN A 57 -10.91 -4.45 -4.46
C ASN A 57 -11.00 -5.50 -3.34
N GLU A 58 -10.07 -6.46 -3.31
CA GLU A 58 -9.95 -7.47 -2.26
C GLU A 58 -9.27 -6.93 -0.98
N LYS A 59 -8.85 -5.66 -0.95
CA LYS A 59 -8.13 -4.99 0.15
C LYS A 59 -6.78 -5.61 0.52
N ILE A 60 -6.21 -6.37 -0.40
CA ILE A 60 -4.85 -6.92 -0.28
C ILE A 60 -3.84 -5.81 -0.61
N VAL A 61 -4.12 -5.01 -1.65
CA VAL A 61 -3.30 -3.87 -2.06
C VAL A 61 -4.01 -2.57 -1.68
N GLU A 62 -3.34 -1.70 -0.93
CA GLU A 62 -3.87 -0.37 -0.58
C GLU A 62 -3.54 0.67 -1.65
N VAL A 63 -2.29 0.64 -2.13
CA VAL A 63 -1.76 1.63 -3.07
C VAL A 63 -0.93 0.94 -4.11
N TYR A 64 -1.09 1.37 -5.36
CA TYR A 64 -0.22 0.99 -6.46
C TYR A 64 0.18 2.25 -7.22
N ALA A 65 1.48 2.45 -7.38
CA ALA A 65 2.05 3.59 -8.07
C ALA A 65 3.21 3.12 -8.97
N ILE A 66 3.32 3.72 -10.14
CA ILE A 66 4.45 3.54 -11.06
C ILE A 66 5.03 4.92 -11.35
N SER A 67 6.34 5.01 -11.41
CA SER A 67 7.05 6.24 -11.73
C SER A 67 6.74 6.70 -13.15
N SER A 68 6.82 8.00 -13.42
CA SER A 68 6.50 8.56 -14.74
C SER A 68 7.42 8.04 -15.85
N ASP A 69 8.67 7.74 -15.50
CA ASP A 69 9.68 7.11 -16.35
C ASP A 69 9.55 5.58 -16.41
N ARG A 70 8.57 4.99 -15.70
CA ARG A 70 8.28 3.55 -15.62
C ARG A 70 9.43 2.68 -15.15
N SER A 71 10.49 3.27 -14.59
CA SER A 71 11.64 2.55 -14.05
C SER A 71 11.38 1.92 -12.69
N ARG A 72 10.43 2.47 -11.92
CA ARG A 72 10.12 2.01 -10.56
C ARG A 72 8.63 1.95 -10.28
N GLY A 73 8.25 1.02 -9.42
CA GLY A 73 6.93 0.88 -8.87
C GLY A 73 6.94 0.82 -7.35
N TRP A 74 5.83 1.22 -6.75
CA TRP A 74 5.58 1.09 -5.33
C TRP A 74 4.20 0.48 -5.14
N VAL A 75 4.14 -0.56 -4.32
CA VAL A 75 2.90 -1.22 -3.98
C VAL A 75 2.82 -1.36 -2.48
N THR A 76 1.71 -0.94 -1.88
CA THR A 76 1.47 -1.14 -0.46
C THR A 76 0.53 -2.33 -0.30
N ILE A 77 0.98 -3.36 0.42
CA ILE A 77 0.29 -4.64 0.57
C ILE A 77 0.05 -4.90 2.05
N ASN A 78 -1.16 -5.29 2.40
CA ASN A 78 -1.47 -5.80 3.74
C ASN A 78 -1.27 -7.32 3.74
N GLY A 79 -0.49 -7.83 4.68
CA GLY A 79 -0.20 -9.26 4.80
C GLY A 79 0.27 -9.61 6.20
N ASP A 80 0.15 -10.88 6.58
CA ASP A 80 0.52 -11.32 7.94
C ASP A 80 2.03 -11.30 8.17
N ASP A 81 2.81 -11.56 7.12
CA ASP A 81 4.28 -11.54 7.15
C ASP A 81 4.88 -11.20 5.76
N ALA A 82 6.19 -10.94 5.75
CA ALA A 82 6.91 -10.62 4.52
C ALA A 82 6.87 -11.76 3.47
N ALA A 83 6.74 -13.02 3.90
CA ALA A 83 6.70 -14.17 2.99
C ALA A 83 5.34 -14.28 2.28
N ALA A 84 4.24 -13.97 2.97
CA ALA A 84 2.91 -13.86 2.41
C ALA A 84 2.85 -12.71 1.39
N VAL A 85 3.43 -11.56 1.72
CA VAL A 85 3.54 -10.44 0.78
C VAL A 85 4.40 -10.83 -0.43
N GLN A 86 5.52 -11.51 -0.22
CA GLN A 86 6.35 -12.01 -1.31
C GLN A 86 5.57 -12.96 -2.23
N ALA A 87 4.80 -13.91 -1.67
CA ALA A 87 3.97 -14.82 -2.45
C ALA A 87 2.89 -14.10 -3.27
N VAL A 88 2.38 -12.96 -2.79
CA VAL A 88 1.47 -12.10 -3.57
C VAL A 88 2.21 -11.42 -4.72
N VAL A 89 3.40 -10.88 -4.47
CA VAL A 89 4.22 -10.21 -5.50
C VAL A 89 4.66 -11.19 -6.59
N GLU A 90 4.97 -12.44 -6.24
CA GLU A 90 5.32 -13.51 -7.18
C GLU A 90 4.18 -13.87 -8.15
N GLN A 91 2.93 -13.59 -7.78
CA GLN A 91 1.76 -13.79 -8.65
C GLN A 91 1.58 -12.66 -9.67
N PHE A 92 2.36 -11.58 -9.60
CA PHE A 92 2.19 -10.46 -10.49
C PHE A 92 2.54 -10.89 -11.92
N PRO A 93 1.70 -10.57 -12.94
CA PRO A 93 2.00 -10.90 -14.32
C PRO A 93 3.35 -10.36 -14.82
N LEU A 94 3.83 -9.25 -14.23
CA LEU A 94 5.11 -8.62 -14.56
C LEU A 94 6.27 -9.10 -13.70
N TYR A 95 6.06 -10.01 -12.74
CA TYR A 95 7.08 -10.41 -11.76
C TYR A 95 8.38 -10.88 -12.42
N ASN A 96 8.27 -11.69 -13.48
CA ASN A 96 9.43 -12.24 -14.20
C ASN A 96 10.28 -11.17 -14.91
N TYR A 97 9.76 -9.98 -15.12
CA TYR A 97 10.46 -8.86 -15.76
C TYR A 97 11.07 -7.89 -14.73
N LEU A 98 10.72 -8.03 -13.44
CA LEU A 98 11.24 -7.15 -12.40
C LEU A 98 12.72 -7.44 -12.16
N GLN A 99 13.54 -6.40 -12.18
CA GLN A 99 14.98 -6.51 -11.91
C GLN A 99 15.27 -6.65 -10.41
N ALA A 100 14.47 -6.00 -9.58
CA ALA A 100 14.62 -6.01 -8.13
C ALA A 100 13.27 -5.82 -7.45
N VAL A 101 13.10 -6.50 -6.33
CA VAL A 101 11.94 -6.39 -5.44
C VAL A 101 12.47 -6.21 -4.03
N GLU A 102 12.10 -5.11 -3.39
CA GLU A 102 12.42 -4.80 -2.00
C GLU A 102 11.12 -4.75 -1.22
N ILE A 103 11.06 -5.45 -0.08
CA ILE A 103 9.87 -5.52 0.78
C ILE A 103 10.27 -4.98 2.15
N ASP A 104 9.62 -3.89 2.56
CA ASP A 104 9.84 -3.24 3.84
C ASP A 104 8.54 -3.20 4.65
N GLU A 105 8.60 -3.65 5.91
CA GLU A 105 7.48 -3.55 6.83
C GLU A 105 7.27 -2.10 7.28
N LEU A 106 6.04 -1.61 7.14
CA LEU A 106 5.66 -0.27 7.55
C LEU A 106 5.11 -0.30 8.98
N PHE A 107 5.79 0.39 9.88
CA PHE A 107 5.28 0.61 11.24
C PHE A 107 4.09 1.59 11.27
N ILE A 108 4.08 2.58 10.36
CA ILE A 108 3.00 3.56 10.21
C ILE A 108 2.72 3.74 8.72
N PHE A 109 1.47 3.50 8.33
CA PHE A 109 0.95 3.82 7.01
C PHE A 109 -0.31 4.67 7.15
N ASP A 110 -0.23 5.94 6.72
CA ASP A 110 -1.34 6.90 6.79
C ASP A 110 -1.55 7.48 5.39
N SER A 111 -2.77 7.37 4.88
CA SER A 111 -3.13 7.85 3.56
C SER A 111 -4.38 8.72 3.64
N THR A 112 -4.47 9.75 2.80
CA THR A 112 -5.70 10.55 2.72
C THR A 112 -6.88 9.73 2.17
N ALA A 113 -6.60 8.66 1.42
CA ALA A 113 -7.60 7.75 0.87
C ALA A 113 -8.22 6.82 1.93
N SER A 114 -7.47 6.47 2.99
CA SER A 114 -7.96 5.66 4.11
C SER A 114 -8.74 6.49 5.14
N ARG A 115 -8.67 7.82 5.06
CA ARG A 115 -9.45 8.72 5.91
C ARG A 115 -10.85 8.86 5.34
N PHE A 116 -11.87 8.59 6.17
CA PHE A 116 -13.27 8.81 5.80
C PHE A 116 -13.44 10.21 5.19
N PRO A 117 -14.15 10.36 4.05
CA PRO A 117 -14.40 11.67 3.47
C PRO A 117 -15.13 12.53 4.50
N HIS A 118 -14.64 13.75 4.74
CA HIS A 118 -15.40 14.74 5.49
C HIS A 118 -16.68 15.05 4.71
N ILE A 119 -17.79 14.44 5.11
CA ILE A 119 -19.12 14.81 4.61
C ILE A 119 -19.42 16.21 5.16
N SER A 120 -19.23 17.24 4.33
CA SER A 120 -19.71 18.59 4.60
C SER A 120 -21.20 18.64 4.27
N LEU A 121 -22.05 18.58 5.30
CA LEU A 121 -23.46 18.96 5.18
C LEU A 121 -23.53 20.49 5.24
N ASN A 122 -23.66 21.13 4.07
CA ASN A 122 -24.04 22.55 3.96
C ASN A 122 -25.55 22.66 3.85
#